data_AF-A0A0F2N8Z0-F1
#
_entry.id   AF-A0A0F2N8Z0-F1
#
_cell.length_a   1.000
_cell.length_b   1.000
_cell.length_c   1.000
_cell.angle_alpha   90.00
_cell.angle_beta   90.00
_cell.angle_gamma   90.00
#
_symmetry.space_group_name_H-M   'P 1'
#
loop_
_entity.id
_entity.type
_entity.pdbx_description
1 polymer ?
#
loop_
_entity_poly.entity_id
_entity_poly.type
_entity_poly.pdbx_seq_one_letter_code
_entity_poly.pdbx_strand_id
1 'polypeptide(L)'
;MKIEFEWHTKGIDTPQKDKLEKEIMQEVSKRLEDLARRKIGALVVSMYDDETREDFSVRGEVFSAEKGAKKVKFCKIRINKGFLIECEKLAWFQPSKA
;
A
#
# COMPACT_ATOMS: atom_id res chain seq x y z
N MET A 1 -12.32 7.69 -2.90
CA MET A 1 -10.88 7.49 -3.15
C MET A 1 -10.73 6.24 -4.01
N LYS A 2 -10.04 6.32 -5.15
CA LYS A 2 -9.79 5.15 -6.02
C LYS A 2 -8.43 4.55 -5.64
N ILE A 3 -8.39 3.26 -5.32
CA ILE A 3 -7.16 2.50 -5.04
C ILE A 3 -6.95 1.54 -6.21
N GLU A 4 -5.77 1.54 -6.80
CA GLU A 4 -5.35 0.64 -7.86
C GLU A 4 -4.25 -0.29 -7.32
N PHE A 5 -4.24 -1.54 -7.77
CA PHE A 5 -3.28 -2.56 -7.34
C PHE A 5 -2.36 -2.97 -8.49
N GLU A 6 -1.07 -3.04 -8.19
CA GLU A 6 -0.03 -3.54 -9.09
C GLU A 6 0.61 -4.77 -8.45
N TRP A 7 0.31 -5.95 -8.98
CA TRP A 7 0.89 -7.20 -8.48
C TRP A 7 2.13 -7.59 -9.27
N HIS A 8 3.25 -7.73 -8.56
CA HIS A 8 4.51 -8.24 -9.07
C HIS A 8 4.93 -9.55 -8.38
N THR A 9 3.96 -10.26 -7.80
CA THR A 9 4.14 -11.52 -7.09
C THR A 9 4.03 -12.70 -8.05
N LYS A 10 4.90 -13.71 -7.88
CA LYS A 10 4.91 -14.92 -8.72
C LYS A 10 4.06 -16.06 -8.14
N GLY A 11 3.85 -16.07 -6.82
CA GLY A 11 3.30 -17.23 -6.09
C GLY A 11 1.83 -17.11 -5.65
N ILE A 12 1.14 -16.01 -5.94
CA ILE A 12 -0.22 -15.74 -5.44
C ILE A 12 -1.23 -15.86 -6.57
N ASP A 13 -2.23 -16.71 -6.37
CA ASP A 13 -3.31 -16.92 -7.32
C ASP A 13 -4.33 -15.76 -7.31
N THR A 14 -5.20 -15.70 -8.33
CA THR A 14 -6.20 -14.63 -8.48
C THR A 14 -7.20 -14.57 -7.31
N PRO A 15 -7.77 -15.69 -6.82
CA PRO A 15 -8.67 -15.65 -5.66
C PRO A 15 -8.02 -15.08 -4.38
N GLN A 16 -6.75 -15.41 -4.13
CA GLN A 16 -6.01 -14.84 -3.01
C GLN A 16 -5.74 -13.36 -3.21
N LYS A 17 -5.40 -12.91 -4.43
CA LYS A 17 -5.24 -11.49 -4.76
C LYS A 17 -6.52 -10.71 -4.45
N ASP A 18 -7.68 -11.17 -4.91
CA ASP A 18 -8.96 -10.49 -4.66
C ASP A 18 -9.29 -10.36 -3.17
N LYS A 19 -8.98 -11.39 -2.37
CA LYS A 19 -9.15 -11.35 -0.92
C LYS A 19 -8.20 -10.33 -0.29
N LEU A 20 -6.93 -10.35 -0.67
CA LEU A 20 -5.92 -9.44 -0.16
C LEU A 20 -6.21 -7.98 -0.55
N GLU A 21 -6.66 -7.73 -1.77
CA GLU A 21 -7.04 -6.38 -2.20
C GLU A 21 -8.13 -5.80 -1.30
N LYS A 22 -9.17 -6.58 -0.97
CA LYS A 22 -10.25 -6.14 -0.07
C LYS A 22 -9.73 -5.79 1.33
N GLU A 23 -8.90 -6.66 1.90
CA GLU A 23 -8.34 -6.44 3.24
C GLU A 23 -7.37 -5.24 3.27
N ILE A 24 -6.50 -5.13 2.26
CA ILE A 24 -5.59 -4.00 2.10
C ILE A 24 -6.37 -2.70 1.91
N MET A 25 -7.40 -2.69 1.07
CA MET A 25 -8.25 -1.50 0.86
C MET A 25 -8.88 -1.03 2.17
N GLN A 26 -9.38 -1.95 3.00
CA GLN A 26 -9.95 -1.61 4.31
C GLN A 26 -8.90 -0.99 5.23
N GLU A 27 -7.74 -1.63 5.38
CA GLU A 27 -6.69 -1.17 6.29
C GLU A 27 -6.06 0.16 5.82
N VAL A 28 -5.81 0.30 4.52
CA VAL A 28 -5.30 1.53 3.91
C VAL A 28 -6.33 2.65 4.05
N SER A 29 -7.61 2.39 3.77
CA SER A 29 -8.66 3.41 3.91
C SER A 29 -8.75 3.90 5.35
N LYS A 30 -8.81 2.99 6.32
CA LYS A 30 -8.84 3.33 7.75
C LYS A 30 -7.65 4.18 8.17
N ARG A 31 -6.45 3.89 7.67
CA ARG A 31 -5.23 4.65 8.01
C ARG A 31 -5.12 5.99 7.29
N LEU A 32 -5.76 6.11 6.13
CA LEU A 32 -5.76 7.32 5.31
C LEU A 32 -7.01 8.17 5.49
N GLU A 33 -7.99 7.77 6.30
CA GLU A 33 -9.18 8.58 6.65
C GLU A 33 -8.79 9.97 7.17
N ASP A 34 -7.75 10.07 8.00
CA ASP A 34 -7.22 11.35 8.49
C ASP A 34 -6.65 12.21 7.35
N LEU A 35 -6.08 11.57 6.33
CA LEU A 35 -5.50 12.25 5.18
C LEU A 35 -6.54 12.53 4.09
N ALA A 36 -7.65 11.80 4.03
CA ALA A 36 -8.73 11.98 3.05
C ALA A 36 -9.49 13.30 3.22
N ARG A 37 -9.36 13.97 4.38
CA ARG A 37 -9.74 15.39 4.54
C ARG A 37 -8.95 16.32 3.63
N ARG A 38 -7.74 15.92 3.24
CA ARG A 38 -6.96 16.52 2.16
C ARG A 38 -7.37 15.80 0.87
N LYS A 39 -7.56 16.52 -0.24
CA LYS A 39 -7.96 15.95 -1.53
C LYS A 39 -6.85 15.03 -2.08
N ILE A 40 -6.70 13.83 -1.53
CA ILE A 40 -5.79 12.82 -2.08
C ILE A 40 -6.41 12.32 -3.38
N GLY A 41 -5.61 12.34 -4.45
CA GLY A 41 -5.96 11.73 -5.73
C GLY A 41 -6.07 10.20 -5.69
N ALA A 42 -5.83 9.55 -6.83
CA ALA A 42 -5.76 8.09 -6.89
C ALA A 42 -4.58 7.57 -6.07
N LEU A 43 -4.76 6.43 -5.42
CA LEU A 43 -3.69 5.70 -4.74
C LEU A 43 -3.32 4.47 -5.56
N VAL A 44 -2.05 4.15 -5.59
CA VAL A 44 -1.55 2.90 -6.15
C VAL A 44 -0.86 2.12 -5.04
N VAL A 45 -1.18 0.82 -4.98
CA VAL A 45 -0.59 -0.15 -4.08
C VAL A 45 0.21 -1.13 -4.93
N SER A 46 1.53 -1.07 -4.88
CA SER A 46 2.39 -2.02 -5.59
C SER A 46 2.84 -3.11 -4.64
N MET A 47 2.56 -4.36 -4.99
CA MET A 47 2.81 -5.58 -4.19
C MET A 47 3.91 -6.42 -4.83
N TYR A 48 4.87 -6.89 -4.04
CA TYR A 48 6.04 -7.66 -4.46
C TYR A 48 6.24 -8.87 -3.56
N ASP A 49 6.85 -9.93 -4.07
CA ASP A 49 7.30 -11.05 -3.24
C ASP A 49 8.30 -10.52 -2.18
N ASP A 50 8.15 -10.95 -0.92
CA ASP A 50 9.09 -10.59 0.15
C ASP A 50 10.17 -11.67 0.26
N GLU A 51 11.29 -11.45 -0.43
CA GLU A 51 12.44 -12.36 -0.40
C GLU A 51 13.35 -12.14 0.83
N THR A 52 13.01 -11.21 1.72
CA THR A 52 13.91 -10.77 2.81
C THR A 52 13.66 -11.46 4.15
N ARG A 53 12.47 -12.03 4.36
CA ARG A 53 12.09 -12.69 5.62
C ARG A 53 11.26 -13.94 5.35
N GLU A 54 11.61 -15.06 5.97
CA GLU A 54 10.92 -16.35 5.78
C GLU A 54 9.46 -16.37 6.28
N ASP A 55 9.13 -15.48 7.22
CA ASP A 55 7.80 -15.36 7.82
C ASP A 55 6.81 -14.58 6.92
N PHE A 56 7.34 -13.76 6.00
CA PHE A 56 6.56 -12.90 5.13
C PHE A 56 6.58 -13.40 3.69
N SER A 57 5.43 -13.35 3.02
CA SER A 57 5.32 -13.76 1.61
C SER A 57 5.25 -12.55 0.69
N VAL A 58 4.74 -11.41 1.17
CA VAL A 58 4.47 -10.24 0.33
C VAL A 58 4.83 -8.96 1.05
N ARG A 59 5.42 -8.01 0.31
CA ARG A 59 5.60 -6.62 0.72
C ARG A 59 4.87 -5.69 -0.25
N GLY A 60 4.36 -4.57 0.24
CA GLY A 60 3.66 -3.58 -0.54
C GLY A 60 4.07 -2.16 -0.21
N GLU A 61 3.90 -1.26 -1.17
CA GLU A 61 4.07 0.18 -0.97
C GLU A 61 2.83 0.92 -1.48
N VAL A 62 2.34 1.89 -0.70
CA VAL A 62 1.21 2.74 -1.08
C VAL A 62 1.69 4.15 -1.39
N PHE A 63 1.35 4.66 -2.58
CA PHE A 63 1.71 6.01 -3.01
C PHE A 63 0.58 6.74 -3.74
N SER A 64 0.65 8.06 -3.80
CA SER A 64 -0.24 8.86 -4.66
C SER A 64 0.13 8.74 -6.13
N ALA A 65 -0.89 8.53 -6.96
CA ALA A 65 -0.82 8.64 -8.41
C ALA A 65 -1.43 9.98 -8.84
N GLU A 66 -0.69 11.06 -8.65
CA GLU A 66 -1.01 12.37 -9.23
C GLU A 66 -0.09 12.62 -10.43
N LYS A 67 -0.68 12.81 -11.62
CA LYS A 67 0.08 13.12 -12.85
C LYS A 67 0.91 14.39 -12.64
N GLY A 68 2.23 14.27 -12.75
CA GLY A 68 3.17 15.40 -12.61
C GLY A 68 3.56 15.76 -11.18
N ALA A 69 3.02 15.08 -10.16
CA ALA A 69 3.43 15.28 -8.77
C ALA A 69 4.54 14.29 -8.37
N LYS A 70 5.36 14.68 -7.38
CA LYS A 70 6.27 13.74 -6.72
C LYS A 70 5.42 12.65 -6.06
N LYS A 71 5.66 11.38 -6.41
CA LYS A 71 5.02 10.23 -5.75
C LYS A 71 5.26 10.32 -4.24
N VAL A 72 4.21 10.53 -3.46
CA VAL A 72 4.30 10.56 -1.99
C VAL A 72 4.02 9.16 -1.48
N LYS A 73 4.99 8.56 -0.77
CA LYS A 73 4.80 7.26 -0.10
C LYS A 73 4.05 7.48 1.22
N PHE A 74 2.95 6.77 1.43
CA PHE A 74 2.11 6.90 2.62
C PHE A 74 2.37 5.80 3.64
N CYS A 75 2.42 4.55 3.18
CA CYS A 75 2.68 3.40 4.04
C CYS A 75 3.40 2.29 3.29
N LYS A 76 4.09 1.46 4.08
CA LYS A 76 4.52 0.12 3.66
C LYS A 76 3.52 -0.89 4.19
N ILE A 77 3.30 -1.93 3.41
CA ILE A 77 2.48 -3.08 3.73
C ILE A 77 3.40 -4.30 3.79
N ARG A 78 3.18 -5.20 4.73
CA ARG A 78 3.74 -6.55 4.71
C ARG A 78 2.67 -7.56 5.05
N ILE A 79 2.71 -8.70 4.40
CA ILE A 79 1.71 -9.76 4.54
C ILE A 79 2.46 -11.05 4.86
N ASN A 80 2.15 -11.63 6.02
CA ASN A 80 2.73 -12.91 6.42
C ASN A 80 1.94 -14.10 5.87
N LYS A 81 2.48 -15.32 6.03
CA LYS A 81 1.84 -16.57 5.58
C LYS A 81 0.48 -16.85 6.24
N GLY A 82 0.13 -16.13 7.31
CA GLY A 82 -1.16 -16.18 8.01
C GLY A 82 -2.11 -15.03 7.69
N PHE A 83 -1.85 -14.25 6.62
CA PHE A 83 -2.66 -13.09 6.20
C PHE A 83 -2.68 -11.92 7.21
N LEU A 84 -1.69 -11.83 8.10
CA LEU A 84 -1.52 -10.63 8.92
C LEU A 84 -0.99 -9.49 8.05
N ILE A 85 -1.74 -8.41 7.96
CA ILE A 85 -1.35 -7.19 7.26
C ILE A 85 -0.68 -6.24 8.26
N GLU A 86 0.64 -6.11 8.16
CA GLU A 86 1.39 -5.09 8.87
C GLU A 86 1.50 -3.84 8.01
N CYS A 87 0.90 -2.74 8.47
CA CYS A 87 1.04 -1.45 7.83
C CYS A 87 1.98 -0.56 8.67
N GLU A 88 3.07 -0.11 8.08
CA GLU A 88 3.98 0.87 8.69
C GLU A 88 3.68 2.25 8.12
N LYS A 89 3.30 3.20 8.97
CA LYS A 89 3.05 4.59 8.55
C LYS A 89 4.39 5.26 8.30
N LEU A 90 4.65 5.63 7.05
CA LEU A 90 5.94 6.21 6.64
C LEU A 90 5.91 7.73 6.54
N ALA A 91 4.95 8.41 7.17
CA ALA A 91 4.76 9.84 7.00
C ALA A 91 6.05 10.65 7.28
N TRP A 92 6.85 10.88 6.24
CA TRP A 92 7.98 11.77 6.23
C TRP A 92 7.48 13.08 5.61
N PHE A 93 7.21 13.98 6.53
CA PHE A 93 7.20 15.42 6.34
C PHE A 93 8.18 15.82 5.21
N GLN A 94 7.68 16.36 4.10
CA GLN A 94 8.48 17.29 3.30
C GLN A 94 8.31 18.66 3.95
N PRO A 95 9.36 19.26 4.55
CA PRO A 95 9.25 20.64 4.99
C PRO A 95 8.94 21.49 3.76
N SER A 96 7.90 22.33 3.88
CA SER A 96 7.61 23.37 2.91
C SER A 96 8.88 24.19 2.70
N LYS A 97 9.24 24.38 1.42
CA LYS A 97 10.38 25.19 0.96
C LYS A 97 10.59 26.42 1.85
N ALA A 98 11.81 26.56 2.37
CA ALA A 98 12.39 27.88 2.67
C ALA A 98 13.08 28.39 1.40
#